data_AF-A0A537BKU0-F1
#
_entry.id   AF-A0A537BKU0-F1
#
_cell.length_a   1.000
_cell.length_b   1.000
_cell.length_c   1.000
_cell.angle_alpha   90.00
_cell.angle_beta   90.00
_cell.angle_gamma   90.00
#
_symmetry.space_group_name_H-M   'P 1'
#
loop_
_entity.id
_entity.type
_entity.pdbx_description
1 polymer ?
#
loop_
_entity_poly.entity_id
_entity_poly.type
_entity_poly.pdbx_seq_one_letter_code
_entity_poly.pdbx_strand_id
1 'polypeptide(L)'
;MRATRPPTSAANSSARVAGSCSCSRSRARRSGCCSLTADSSSTALSPPSGRSSRASPIWSPIWRHSPTSPSCEEQNVSRYPEVKTADDFHHQPAEYQEAVRKIIRSHALNELHGAQVFDEPAIALAPSPYAKWLTCRVAMEEYHHHVRFKELADQIGVSADEMQPAKKRPLNIFEFPLQTWEEFCVIKMLGDLAEILQVEDLLHCSYLPLRNVARITMPEER
;
A
#
# COMPACT_ATOMS: atom_id res chain seq x y z
N MET A 1 43.98 -24.22 -51.77
CA MET A 1 42.80 -24.01 -50.89
C MET A 1 42.40 -22.54 -51.00
N ARG A 2 41.09 -22.29 -51.17
CA ARG A 2 40.49 -20.99 -51.52
C ARG A 2 40.89 -19.85 -50.57
N ALA A 3 41.24 -18.72 -51.17
CA ALA A 3 41.15 -17.39 -50.58
C ALA A 3 39.69 -16.94 -50.51
N THR A 4 39.35 -16.06 -49.56
CA THR A 4 38.66 -14.77 -49.80
C THR A 4 38.49 -13.99 -48.50
N ARG A 5 39.05 -12.77 -48.46
CA ARG A 5 38.75 -11.69 -47.50
C ARG A 5 37.34 -11.11 -47.78
N PRO A 6 36.67 -10.48 -46.80
CA PRO A 6 35.44 -9.73 -47.03
C PRO A 6 35.73 -8.31 -47.56
N PRO A 7 34.78 -7.66 -48.25
CA PRO A 7 34.95 -6.33 -48.82
C PRO A 7 34.50 -5.20 -47.88
N THR A 8 35.06 -4.02 -48.15
CA THR A 8 34.69 -2.69 -47.66
C THR A 8 33.91 -1.91 -48.73
N SER A 9 32.88 -1.14 -48.33
CA SER A 9 32.49 0.22 -48.81
C SER A 9 31.03 0.49 -48.40
N ALA A 10 30.68 1.47 -47.57
CA ALA A 10 30.67 2.93 -47.80
C ALA A 10 29.67 3.41 -48.88
N ALA A 11 28.62 4.13 -48.44
CA ALA A 11 27.94 5.28 -49.07
C ALA A 11 26.53 5.46 -48.43
N ASN A 12 26.31 6.49 -47.61
CA ASN A 12 25.82 7.84 -47.96
C ASN A 12 24.30 7.95 -48.12
N SER A 13 23.64 8.73 -47.23
CA SER A 13 22.92 10.00 -47.57
C SER A 13 21.68 10.24 -46.71
N SER A 14 21.67 11.42 -46.04
CA SER A 14 20.53 12.34 -45.78
C SER A 14 19.25 11.85 -45.10
N ALA A 15 18.40 12.67 -44.48
CA ALA A 15 18.47 13.92 -43.73
C ALA A 15 17.01 14.19 -43.28
N ARG A 16 16.80 14.61 -42.02
CA ARG A 16 15.58 15.25 -41.45
C ARG A 16 14.35 14.31 -41.33
N VAL A 17 13.58 14.32 -40.24
CA VAL A 17 12.87 15.45 -39.63
C VAL A 17 12.74 15.28 -38.12
N ALA A 18 13.01 16.37 -37.40
CA ALA A 18 12.75 16.53 -35.97
C ALA A 18 11.24 16.76 -35.74
N GLY A 19 10.62 15.94 -34.89
CA GLY A 19 9.27 16.15 -34.36
C GLY A 19 9.33 16.49 -32.88
N SER A 20 9.50 17.77 -32.57
CA SER A 20 9.35 18.32 -31.22
C SER A 20 7.85 18.48 -30.93
N CYS A 21 7.29 17.68 -30.02
CA CYS A 21 5.92 17.86 -29.54
C CYS A 21 5.95 18.77 -28.31
N SER A 22 5.68 20.06 -28.51
CA SER A 22 5.54 21.05 -27.44
C SER A 22 4.14 20.97 -26.81
N CYS A 23 4.05 20.52 -25.56
CA CYS A 23 2.84 20.61 -24.75
C CYS A 23 2.49 22.08 -24.46
N SER A 24 1.44 22.58 -25.11
CA SER A 24 0.83 23.88 -24.79
C SER A 24 -0.05 23.75 -23.54
N ARG A 25 0.35 24.43 -22.45
CA ARG A 25 -0.47 24.67 -21.26
C ARG A 25 -1.61 25.64 -21.60
N SER A 26 -2.85 25.19 -21.51
CA SER A 26 -4.03 26.06 -21.59
C SER A 26 -4.70 26.17 -20.22
N ARG A 27 -4.41 27.27 -19.52
CA ARG A 27 -5.15 27.77 -18.36
C ARG A 27 -6.54 28.23 -18.83
N ALA A 28 -7.61 27.55 -18.40
CA ALA A 28 -8.96 28.08 -18.50
C ALA A 28 -9.32 28.83 -17.20
N ARG A 29 -9.38 30.16 -17.28
CA ARG A 29 -9.98 31.04 -16.28
C ARG A 29 -11.50 30.94 -16.39
N ARG A 30 -12.20 30.71 -15.27
CA ARG A 30 -13.66 30.85 -15.15
C ARG A 30 -14.00 32.27 -14.70
N SER A 31 -14.78 32.98 -15.52
CA SER A 31 -15.48 34.23 -15.18
C SER A 31 -16.83 34.25 -15.92
N GLY A 32 -17.90 34.64 -15.23
CA GLY A 32 -19.27 34.77 -15.77
C GLY A 32 -20.24 33.87 -14.98
N CYS A 33 -20.93 34.32 -13.95
CA CYS A 33 -21.91 35.42 -13.87
C CYS A 33 -23.05 35.25 -14.89
N CYS A 34 -24.05 34.44 -14.52
CA CYS A 34 -25.40 34.51 -15.07
C CYS A 34 -26.40 34.31 -13.93
N SER A 35 -27.08 35.41 -13.61
CA SER A 35 -28.24 35.52 -12.74
C SER A 35 -29.44 34.87 -13.43
N LEU A 36 -30.15 33.98 -12.73
CA LEU A 36 -31.51 33.58 -13.10
C LEU A 36 -32.40 33.75 -11.87
N THR A 37 -33.28 34.73 -11.98
CA THR A 37 -34.45 34.95 -11.13
C THR A 37 -35.46 33.84 -11.38
N ALA A 38 -35.89 33.15 -10.33
CA ALA A 38 -37.11 32.35 -10.34
C ALA A 38 -37.94 32.75 -9.12
N ASP A 39 -39.11 33.27 -9.42
CA ASP A 39 -40.13 33.74 -8.52
C ASP A 39 -41.11 32.61 -8.18
N SER A 40 -41.82 32.79 -7.06
CA SER A 40 -43.12 32.17 -6.73
C SER A 40 -43.18 30.74 -6.16
N SER A 41 -43.52 30.72 -4.87
CA SER A 41 -44.69 30.02 -4.30
C SER A 41 -44.71 28.49 -4.29
N SER A 42 -44.48 27.91 -3.12
CA SER A 42 -45.16 26.68 -2.69
C SER A 42 -45.25 26.60 -1.18
N THR A 43 -46.49 26.48 -0.73
CA THR A 43 -47.01 26.33 0.63
C THR A 43 -46.40 25.15 1.38
N ALA A 44 -45.84 25.39 2.56
CA ALA A 44 -45.44 24.36 3.50
C ALA A 44 -46.67 23.80 4.23
N LEU A 45 -46.96 22.52 4.02
CA LEU A 45 -47.94 21.75 4.79
C LEU A 45 -47.26 21.09 5.99
N SER A 46 -47.75 21.36 7.19
CA SER A 46 -47.35 20.72 8.44
C SER A 46 -47.70 19.21 8.45
N PRO A 47 -46.91 18.35 9.11
CA PRO A 47 -47.26 16.95 9.26
C PRO A 47 -48.27 16.74 10.42
N PRO A 48 -49.22 15.79 10.30
CA PRO A 48 -50.17 15.52 11.37
C PRO A 48 -49.57 14.59 12.45
N SER A 49 -49.93 14.90 13.68
CA SER A 49 -49.74 14.08 14.88
C SER A 49 -50.67 12.86 14.88
N GLY A 50 -50.12 11.66 15.02
CA GLY A 50 -50.89 10.43 15.21
C GLY A 50 -50.09 9.34 15.93
N ARG A 51 -50.40 9.14 17.21
CA ARG A 51 -49.99 7.97 18.02
C ARG A 51 -50.79 6.74 17.59
N SER A 52 -50.12 5.61 17.37
CA SER A 52 -50.68 4.31 17.78
C SER A 52 -49.55 3.29 18.00
N SER A 53 -49.57 2.75 19.20
CA SER A 53 -48.69 1.76 19.79
C SER A 53 -48.88 0.37 19.20
N ARG A 54 -47.81 -0.22 18.65
CA ARG A 54 -47.61 -1.68 18.65
C ARG A 54 -46.18 -1.99 19.03
N ALA A 55 -46.03 -2.56 20.21
CA ALA A 55 -44.78 -3.07 20.74
C ALA A 55 -44.26 -4.21 19.83
N SER A 56 -43.04 -4.06 19.34
CA SER A 56 -42.27 -5.16 18.75
C SER A 56 -41.33 -5.72 19.83
N PRO A 57 -41.14 -7.06 19.90
CA PRO A 57 -40.31 -7.66 20.93
C PRO A 57 -38.84 -7.34 20.68
N ILE A 58 -38.25 -6.61 21.63
CA ILE A 58 -36.83 -6.27 21.69
C ILE A 58 -36.05 -7.56 21.92
N TRP A 59 -35.29 -7.98 20.90
CA TRP A 59 -34.20 -8.92 21.08
C TRP A 59 -33.13 -8.23 21.93
N SER A 60 -32.89 -8.75 23.13
CA SER A 60 -31.86 -8.26 24.03
C SER A 60 -30.49 -8.71 23.54
N PRO A 61 -29.51 -7.81 23.31
CA PRO A 61 -28.11 -8.22 23.27
C PRO A 61 -27.69 -8.55 24.70
N ILE A 62 -27.36 -9.81 24.95
CA ILE A 62 -26.72 -10.28 26.19
C ILE A 62 -25.26 -9.81 26.15
N TRP A 63 -25.01 -8.50 26.23
CA TRP A 63 -23.70 -7.91 26.53
C TRP A 63 -23.93 -6.57 27.19
N ARG A 64 -24.28 -6.62 28.48
CA ARG A 64 -24.33 -5.43 29.33
C ARG A 64 -22.89 -5.11 29.71
N HIS A 65 -22.28 -4.10 29.07
CA HIS A 65 -21.01 -3.57 29.54
C HIS A 65 -21.21 -2.96 30.94
N SER A 66 -20.55 -3.56 31.93
CA SER A 66 -20.34 -2.92 33.23
C SER A 66 -19.47 -1.67 33.04
N PRO A 67 -19.72 -0.57 33.77
CA PRO A 67 -18.86 0.59 33.71
C PRO A 67 -17.57 0.29 34.48
N THR A 68 -16.53 -0.13 33.76
CA THR A 68 -15.19 -0.20 34.32
C THR A 68 -14.60 1.21 34.41
N SER A 69 -14.02 1.46 35.58
CA SER A 69 -13.32 2.64 36.07
C SER A 69 -12.21 3.15 35.13
N PRO A 70 -11.64 4.36 35.39
CA PRO A 70 -11.08 5.21 34.36
C PRO A 70 -9.85 4.61 33.68
N SER A 71 -9.75 4.92 32.40
CA SER A 71 -8.66 4.62 31.48
C SER A 71 -7.28 4.83 32.11
N CYS A 72 -6.59 3.74 32.40
CA CYS A 72 -5.15 3.76 32.28
C CYS A 72 -4.87 3.75 30.77
N GLU A 73 -4.45 4.88 30.22
CA GLU A 73 -3.55 4.84 29.07
C GLU A 73 -2.38 3.98 29.52
N GLU A 74 -2.43 2.70 29.15
CA GLU A 74 -1.35 1.77 29.33
C GLU A 74 -0.20 2.32 28.47
N GLN A 75 0.68 3.09 29.10
CA GLN A 75 1.91 3.56 28.50
C GLN A 75 2.71 2.31 28.16
N ASN A 76 2.50 1.80 26.94
CA ASN A 76 3.18 0.65 26.38
C ASN A 76 4.60 1.10 26.00
N VAL A 77 5.40 1.41 27.02
CA VAL A 77 6.82 1.71 26.90
C VAL A 77 7.49 0.37 26.64
N SER A 78 8.07 0.21 25.45
CA SER A 78 8.85 -0.97 25.08
C SER A 78 9.80 -1.31 26.23
N ARG A 79 9.80 -2.58 26.66
CA ARG A 79 10.67 -3.08 27.75
C ARG A 79 12.18 -2.91 27.45
N TYR A 80 12.51 -2.61 26.20
CA TYR A 80 13.87 -2.43 25.70
C TYR A 80 14.14 -0.96 25.36
N PRO A 81 15.40 -0.50 25.52
CA PRO A 81 15.79 0.84 25.10
C PRO A 81 15.45 1.09 23.63
N GLU A 82 14.98 2.28 23.32
CA GLU A 82 14.70 2.67 21.94
C GLU A 82 15.99 2.93 21.17
N VAL A 83 16.08 2.37 19.96
CA VAL A 83 17.16 2.58 19.00
C VAL A 83 16.64 3.57 17.97
N LYS A 84 17.13 4.81 17.99
CA LYS A 84 16.46 5.94 17.34
C LYS A 84 16.92 6.18 15.91
N THR A 85 18.17 5.82 15.61
CA THR A 85 18.82 6.10 14.34
C THR A 85 19.52 4.86 13.76
N ALA A 86 19.89 4.91 12.48
CA ALA A 86 20.74 3.89 11.87
C ALA A 86 22.12 3.80 12.52
N ASP A 87 22.69 4.91 12.98
CA ASP A 87 23.95 4.92 13.72
C ASP A 87 23.81 4.19 15.07
N ASP A 88 22.75 4.46 15.84
CA ASP A 88 22.47 3.73 17.09
C ASP A 88 22.31 2.22 16.85
N PHE A 89 21.73 1.85 15.70
CA PHE A 89 21.54 0.45 15.29
C PHE A 89 22.88 -0.27 15.12
N HIS A 90 23.88 0.36 14.51
CA HIS A 90 25.21 -0.24 14.32
C HIS A 90 25.96 -0.48 15.63
N HIS A 91 25.59 0.20 16.71
CA HIS A 91 26.12 0.01 18.05
C HIS A 91 25.38 -1.06 18.87
N GLN A 92 24.29 -1.63 18.35
CA GLN A 92 23.53 -2.69 19.03
C GLN A 92 24.25 -4.05 18.96
N PRO A 93 23.90 -5.02 19.84
CA PRO A 93 24.41 -6.39 19.73
C PRO A 93 24.14 -7.00 18.35
N ALA A 94 25.06 -7.85 17.88
CA ALA A 94 24.96 -8.47 16.55
C ALA A 94 23.64 -9.24 16.34
N GLU A 95 23.15 -9.90 17.40
CA GLU A 95 21.85 -10.59 17.37
C GLU A 95 20.68 -9.64 17.09
N TYR A 96 20.68 -8.46 17.72
CA TYR A 96 19.67 -7.43 17.48
C TYR A 96 19.74 -6.92 16.04
N GLN A 97 20.96 -6.63 15.58
CA GLN A 97 21.17 -6.15 14.21
C GLN A 97 20.66 -7.15 13.18
N GLU A 98 20.94 -8.44 13.40
CA GLU A 98 20.50 -9.50 12.50
C GLU A 98 18.99 -9.69 12.51
N ALA A 99 18.35 -9.63 13.68
CA ALA A 99 16.90 -9.73 13.80
C ALA A 99 16.18 -8.60 13.03
N VAL A 100 16.60 -7.35 13.26
CA VAL A 100 16.03 -6.18 12.58
C VAL A 100 16.31 -6.22 11.08
N ARG A 101 17.54 -6.56 10.67
CA ARG A 101 17.90 -6.72 9.24
C ARG A 101 17.02 -7.76 8.57
N LYS A 102 16.80 -8.90 9.22
CA LYS A 102 15.95 -9.98 8.69
C LYS A 102 14.52 -9.51 8.48
N ILE A 103 13.94 -8.77 9.43
CA ILE A 103 12.57 -8.24 9.32
C ILE A 103 12.47 -7.25 8.15
N ILE A 104 13.34 -6.25 8.10
CA ILE A 104 13.32 -5.20 7.07
C ILE A 104 13.51 -5.82 5.67
N ARG A 105 14.51 -6.69 5.51
CA ARG A 105 14.76 -7.40 4.25
C ARG A 105 13.57 -8.28 3.86
N SER A 106 12.94 -8.94 4.83
CA SER A 106 11.78 -9.79 4.56
C SER A 106 10.60 -8.99 4.04
N HIS A 107 10.24 -7.88 4.70
CA HIS A 107 9.16 -6.98 4.25
C HIS A 107 9.45 -6.44 2.86
N ALA A 108 10.60 -5.77 2.66
CA ALA A 108 10.94 -5.20 1.37
C ALA A 108 10.82 -6.21 0.20
N LEU A 109 11.30 -7.44 0.38
CA LEU A 109 11.22 -8.46 -0.67
C LEU A 109 9.83 -9.06 -0.85
N ASN A 110 9.03 -9.13 0.22
CA ASN A 110 7.65 -9.60 0.11
C ASN A 110 6.76 -8.56 -0.55
N GLU A 111 6.86 -7.28 -0.19
CA GLU A 111 6.01 -6.25 -0.79
C GLU A 111 6.26 -6.14 -2.29
N LEU A 112 7.52 -6.25 -2.72
CA LEU A 112 7.84 -6.27 -4.14
C LEU A 112 7.19 -7.46 -4.86
N HIS A 113 7.19 -8.63 -4.21
CA HIS A 113 6.64 -9.83 -4.81
C HIS A 113 5.10 -9.79 -4.82
N GLY A 114 4.47 -9.36 -3.73
CA GLY A 114 3.03 -9.13 -3.64
C GLY A 114 2.55 -8.11 -4.65
N ALA A 115 3.24 -6.97 -4.76
CA ALA A 115 2.97 -5.93 -5.75
C ALA A 115 2.97 -6.49 -7.19
N GLN A 116 3.93 -7.34 -7.53
CA GLN A 116 4.01 -7.97 -8.86
C GLN A 116 2.81 -8.90 -9.14
N VAL A 117 2.39 -9.68 -8.15
CA VAL A 117 1.21 -10.58 -8.27
C VAL A 117 -0.09 -9.77 -8.38
N PHE A 118 -0.17 -8.63 -7.67
CA PHE A 118 -1.35 -7.77 -7.70
C PHE A 118 -1.40 -6.87 -8.94
N ASP A 119 -0.25 -6.49 -9.50
CA ASP A 119 -0.15 -5.83 -10.80
C ASP A 119 -0.66 -6.79 -11.90
N GLU A 120 -0.07 -7.98 -12.05
CA GLU A 120 -0.58 -9.03 -12.94
C GLU A 120 -0.38 -10.43 -12.32
N PRO A 121 -1.42 -11.31 -12.33
CA PRO A 121 -2.65 -11.22 -13.12
C PRO A 121 -3.85 -10.53 -12.43
N ALA A 122 -3.72 -10.05 -11.19
CA ALA A 122 -4.91 -9.64 -10.42
C ALA A 122 -5.70 -8.49 -11.06
N ILE A 123 -5.04 -7.46 -11.61
CA ILE A 123 -5.71 -6.36 -12.31
C ILE A 123 -6.50 -6.87 -13.51
N ALA A 124 -5.95 -7.82 -14.28
CA ALA A 124 -6.63 -8.42 -15.42
C ALA A 124 -7.90 -9.19 -15.01
N LEU A 125 -7.87 -9.88 -13.86
CA LEU A 125 -8.97 -10.70 -13.35
C LEU A 125 -10.16 -9.89 -12.80
N ALA A 126 -9.98 -8.60 -12.51
CA ALA A 126 -11.02 -7.76 -11.92
C ALA A 126 -12.30 -7.66 -12.80
N PRO A 127 -13.50 -8.00 -12.26
CA PRO A 127 -14.72 -8.19 -13.05
C PRO A 127 -15.44 -6.89 -13.41
N SER A 128 -15.03 -5.76 -12.83
CA SER A 128 -15.66 -4.45 -13.06
C SER A 128 -14.63 -3.33 -13.07
N PRO A 129 -14.94 -2.17 -13.68
CA PRO A 129 -14.05 -1.00 -13.64
C PRO A 129 -13.71 -0.55 -12.21
N TYR A 130 -14.66 -0.66 -11.27
CA TYR A 130 -14.42 -0.31 -9.87
C TYR A 130 -13.45 -1.28 -9.20
N ALA A 131 -13.65 -2.59 -9.40
CA ALA A 131 -12.73 -3.61 -8.89
C ALA A 131 -11.32 -3.43 -9.48
N LYS A 132 -11.23 -3.15 -10.78
CA LYS A 132 -9.94 -2.91 -11.46
C LYS A 132 -9.23 -1.68 -10.89
N TRP A 133 -9.95 -0.58 -10.71
CA TRP A 133 -9.41 0.63 -10.08
C TRP A 133 -8.90 0.37 -8.66
N LEU A 134 -9.66 -0.40 -7.86
CA LEU A 134 -9.27 -0.77 -6.51
C LEU A 134 -7.98 -1.63 -6.50
N THR A 135 -7.89 -2.63 -7.37
CA THR A 135 -6.69 -3.47 -7.48
C THR A 135 -5.47 -2.68 -7.96
N CYS A 136 -5.65 -1.73 -8.89
CA CYS A 136 -4.57 -0.82 -9.29
C CYS A 136 -4.04 0.02 -8.11
N ARG A 137 -4.94 0.50 -7.24
CA ARG A 137 -4.55 1.24 -6.03
C ARG A 137 -3.75 0.35 -5.08
N VAL A 138 -4.23 -0.87 -4.84
CA VAL A 138 -3.54 -1.86 -4.02
C VAL A 138 -2.12 -2.10 -4.54
N ALA A 139 -1.95 -2.43 -5.83
CA ALA A 139 -0.61 -2.68 -6.39
C ALA A 139 0.33 -1.47 -6.22
N MET A 140 -0.19 -0.25 -6.38
CA MET A 140 0.56 0.99 -6.16
C MET A 140 1.00 1.15 -4.69
N GLU A 141 0.14 0.81 -3.74
CA GLU A 141 0.43 0.86 -2.30
C GLU A 141 1.54 -0.14 -1.94
N GLU A 142 1.44 -1.40 -2.38
CA GLU A 142 2.48 -2.42 -2.15
C GLU A 142 3.86 -2.03 -2.72
N TYR A 143 3.89 -1.48 -3.94
CA TYR A 143 5.14 -0.96 -4.52
C TYR A 143 5.73 0.18 -3.68
N HIS A 144 4.89 1.02 -3.08
CA HIS A 144 5.35 2.09 -2.20
C HIS A 144 5.87 1.55 -0.87
N HIS A 145 5.25 0.52 -0.30
CA HIS A 145 5.77 -0.17 0.88
C HIS A 145 7.14 -0.76 0.62
N HIS A 146 7.33 -1.43 -0.52
CA HIS A 146 8.65 -1.90 -0.95
C HIS A 146 9.68 -0.77 -0.92
N VAL A 147 9.39 0.38 -1.54
CA VAL A 147 10.31 1.53 -1.59
C VAL A 147 10.70 1.98 -0.17
N ARG A 148 9.72 2.14 0.73
CA ARG A 148 9.98 2.56 2.12
C ARG A 148 10.86 1.55 2.88
N PHE A 149 10.55 0.26 2.80
CA PHE A 149 11.36 -0.77 3.46
C PHE A 149 12.75 -0.92 2.82
N LYS A 150 12.86 -0.74 1.51
CA LYS A 150 14.14 -0.78 0.79
C LYS A 150 15.04 0.39 1.17
N GLU A 151 14.49 1.60 1.27
CA GLU A 151 15.21 2.78 1.77
C GLU A 151 15.73 2.55 3.19
N LEU A 152 14.92 1.93 4.06
CA LEU A 152 15.35 1.58 5.40
C LEU A 152 16.45 0.51 5.39
N ALA A 153 16.36 -0.48 4.51
CA ALA A 153 17.40 -1.50 4.33
C ALA A 153 18.74 -0.87 3.91
N ASP A 154 18.71 0.12 3.02
CA ASP A 154 19.89 0.86 2.58
C ASP A 154 20.53 1.66 3.72
N GLN A 155 19.72 2.29 4.57
CA GLN A 155 20.20 3.04 5.74
C GLN A 155 20.97 2.19 6.75
N ILE A 156 20.58 0.92 6.94
CA ILE A 156 21.25 -0.03 7.85
C ILE A 156 22.32 -0.89 7.15
N GLY A 157 22.67 -0.55 5.91
CA GLY A 157 23.75 -1.17 5.15
C GLY A 157 23.44 -2.57 4.61
N VAL A 158 22.18 -2.91 4.33
CA VAL A 158 21.85 -4.14 3.58
C VAL A 158 22.35 -3.99 2.15
N SER A 159 23.13 -4.97 1.68
CA SER A 159 23.70 -4.89 0.35
C SER A 159 22.64 -5.09 -0.75
N ALA A 160 22.89 -4.53 -1.94
CA ALA A 160 22.05 -4.78 -3.11
C ALA A 160 22.00 -6.27 -3.51
N ASP A 161 23.05 -7.04 -3.22
CA ASP A 161 23.08 -8.49 -3.43
C ASP A 161 22.11 -9.23 -2.50
N GLU A 162 22.02 -8.84 -1.23
CA GLU A 162 21.04 -9.39 -0.29
C GLU A 162 19.59 -9.03 -0.62
N MET A 163 19.39 -7.91 -1.33
CA MET A 163 18.08 -7.44 -1.79
C MET A 163 17.64 -8.06 -3.13
N GLN A 164 18.32 -9.11 -3.61
CA GLN A 164 17.87 -9.84 -4.79
C GLN A 164 16.76 -10.85 -4.44
N PRO A 165 15.65 -10.89 -5.20
CA PRO A 165 14.58 -11.88 -4.98
C PRO A 165 15.07 -13.34 -4.97
N ALA A 166 16.12 -13.67 -5.72
CA ALA A 166 16.70 -15.01 -5.76
C ALA A 166 17.34 -15.46 -4.42
N LYS A 167 17.68 -14.52 -3.53
CA LYS A 167 18.38 -14.79 -2.26
C LYS A 167 17.42 -15.01 -1.08
N LYS A 168 16.12 -14.80 -1.29
CA LYS A 168 15.09 -15.03 -0.28
C LYS A 168 13.84 -15.59 -0.92
N ARG A 169 13.42 -16.76 -0.47
CA ARG A 169 12.13 -17.32 -0.88
C ARG A 169 11.02 -16.38 -0.39
N PRO A 170 10.08 -15.97 -1.26
CA PRO A 170 8.88 -15.26 -0.85
C PRO A 170 8.06 -16.05 0.15
N LEU A 171 7.08 -15.41 0.80
CA LEU A 171 6.10 -16.12 1.60
C LEU A 171 5.34 -17.13 0.71
N ASN A 172 5.03 -18.29 1.29
CA ASN A 172 4.35 -19.38 0.60
C ASN A 172 2.94 -18.98 0.09
N ILE A 173 2.31 -17.96 0.67
CA ILE A 173 1.03 -17.44 0.21
C ILE A 173 1.07 -16.96 -1.25
N PHE A 174 2.23 -16.49 -1.71
CA PHE A 174 2.41 -16.03 -3.09
C PHE A 174 2.71 -17.18 -4.06
N GLU A 175 2.92 -18.40 -3.57
CA GLU A 175 3.06 -19.59 -4.42
C GLU A 175 1.71 -20.16 -4.86
N PHE A 176 0.61 -19.70 -4.26
CA PHE A 176 -0.72 -20.07 -4.69
C PHE A 176 -1.01 -19.48 -6.08
N PRO A 177 -1.43 -20.31 -7.05
CA PRO A 177 -1.70 -19.83 -8.39
C PRO A 177 -2.89 -18.87 -8.36
N LEU A 178 -2.68 -17.65 -8.86
CA LEU A 178 -3.73 -16.66 -8.97
C LEU A 178 -4.37 -16.72 -10.36
N GLN A 179 -5.50 -17.42 -10.50
CA GLN A 179 -6.16 -17.68 -11.78
C GLN A 179 -7.56 -17.06 -11.88
N THR A 180 -8.19 -16.80 -10.75
CA THR A 180 -9.55 -16.27 -10.63
C THR A 180 -9.60 -15.02 -9.75
N TRP A 181 -10.64 -14.21 -9.93
CA TRP A 181 -10.86 -13.03 -9.11
C TRP A 181 -11.15 -13.39 -7.64
N GLU A 182 -11.84 -14.50 -7.42
CA GLU A 182 -12.17 -15.02 -6.10
C GLU A 182 -10.92 -15.43 -5.32
N GLU A 183 -9.94 -16.07 -5.98
CA GLU A 183 -8.64 -16.37 -5.38
C GLU A 183 -7.90 -15.11 -4.95
N PHE A 184 -7.94 -14.05 -5.77
CA PHE A 184 -7.34 -12.76 -5.41
C PHE A 184 -8.01 -12.19 -4.16
N CYS A 185 -9.35 -12.17 -4.12
CA CYS A 185 -10.09 -11.68 -2.97
C CYS A 185 -9.74 -12.43 -1.68
N VAL A 186 -9.63 -13.75 -1.73
CA VAL A 186 -9.30 -14.59 -0.56
C VAL A 186 -7.86 -14.37 -0.12
N ILE A 187 -6.91 -14.36 -1.05
CA ILE A 187 -5.49 -14.14 -0.76
C ILE A 187 -5.29 -12.75 -0.16
N LYS A 188 -5.87 -11.70 -0.75
CA LYS A 188 -5.74 -10.34 -0.22
C LYS A 188 -6.39 -10.22 1.15
N MET A 189 -7.62 -10.72 1.33
CA MET A 189 -8.29 -10.66 2.63
C MET A 189 -7.52 -11.37 3.76
N LEU A 190 -7.00 -12.57 3.51
CA LEU A 190 -6.28 -13.34 4.54
C LEU A 190 -4.82 -12.89 4.71
N GLY A 191 -4.16 -12.52 3.60
CA GLY A 191 -2.80 -11.99 3.58
C GLY A 191 -2.72 -10.67 4.34
N ASP A 192 -3.59 -9.73 4.02
CA ASP A 192 -3.63 -8.41 4.67
C ASP A 192 -3.96 -8.53 6.14
N LEU A 193 -4.88 -9.43 6.51
CA LEU A 193 -5.17 -9.67 7.93
C LEU A 193 -3.94 -10.18 8.69
N ALA A 194 -3.16 -11.08 8.08
CA ALA A 194 -1.91 -11.56 8.68
C ALA A 194 -0.86 -10.45 8.74
N GLU A 195 -0.79 -9.60 7.72
CA GLU A 195 0.11 -8.45 7.68
C GLU A 195 -0.25 -7.40 8.73
N ILE A 196 -1.54 -7.05 8.89
CA ILE A 196 -2.00 -6.13 9.92
C ILE A 196 -1.51 -6.59 11.30
N LEU A 197 -1.65 -7.88 11.62
CA LEU A 197 -1.16 -8.42 12.89
C LEU A 197 0.36 -8.25 13.04
N GLN A 198 1.11 -8.50 11.97
CA GLN A 198 2.56 -8.31 11.96
C GLN A 198 2.96 -6.83 12.11
N VAL A 199 2.28 -5.92 11.43
CA VAL A 199 2.53 -4.48 11.52
C VAL A 199 2.13 -3.94 12.89
N GLU A 200 1.05 -4.46 13.51
CA GLU A 200 0.66 -4.16 14.89
C GLU A 200 1.79 -4.50 15.87
N ASP A 201 2.44 -5.65 15.72
CA ASP A 201 3.63 -6.00 16.51
C ASP A 201 4.79 -5.01 16.25
N LEU A 202 4.98 -4.57 15.00
CA LEU A 202 6.02 -3.60 14.65
C LEU A 202 5.76 -2.20 15.22
N LEU A 203 4.52 -1.83 15.56
CA LEU A 203 4.21 -0.58 16.27
C LEU A 203 4.87 -0.53 17.67
N HIS A 204 5.30 -1.68 18.19
CA HIS A 204 5.99 -1.82 19.47
C HIS A 204 7.51 -2.10 19.32
N CYS A 205 8.03 -2.15 18.09
CA CYS A 205 9.44 -2.41 17.80
C CYS A 205 10.35 -1.38 18.47
N SER A 206 11.45 -1.79 19.10
CA SER A 206 12.39 -0.85 19.74
C SER A 206 13.23 -0.04 18.73
N TYR A 207 13.35 -0.50 17.47
CA TYR A 207 13.98 0.26 16.40
C TYR A 207 12.98 1.28 15.82
N LEU A 208 13.15 2.54 16.19
CA LEU A 208 12.18 3.59 15.85
C LEU A 208 11.99 3.82 14.35
N PRO A 209 13.04 3.77 13.49
CA PRO A 209 12.84 3.89 12.06
C PRO A 209 11.89 2.83 11.49
N LEU A 210 12.02 1.56 11.90
CA LEU A 210 11.10 0.49 11.49
C LEU A 210 9.69 0.70 12.07
N ARG A 211 9.59 1.08 13.35
CA ARG A 211 8.30 1.43 13.97
C ARG A 211 7.58 2.56 13.19
N ASN A 212 8.33 3.55 12.71
CA ASN A 212 7.79 4.67 11.95
C ASN A 212 7.29 4.24 10.56
N VAL A 213 8.01 3.37 9.86
CA VAL A 213 7.52 2.77 8.61
C VAL A 213 6.20 2.03 8.87
N ALA A 214 6.14 1.19 9.91
CA ALA A 214 4.92 0.47 10.29
C ALA A 214 3.73 1.40 10.58
N ARG A 215 3.95 2.54 11.25
CA ARG A 215 2.91 3.55 11.51
C ARG A 215 2.35 4.19 10.25
N ILE A 216 3.17 4.35 9.22
CA ILE A 216 2.76 4.96 7.95
C ILE A 216 2.03 3.92 7.09
N THR A 217 2.44 2.65 7.14
CA THR A 217 1.80 1.55 6.40
C THR A 217 0.44 1.16 6.99
N MET A 218 0.27 1.13 8.32
CA MET A 218 -0.96 0.65 8.97
C MET A 218 -2.29 1.26 8.46
N PRO A 219 -2.41 2.57 8.17
CA PRO A 219 -3.64 3.12 7.61
C PRO A 219 -3.93 2.69 6.17
N GLU A 220 -2.91 2.28 5.41
CA GLU A 220 -3.02 1.81 4.03
C GLU A 220 -3.51 0.35 4.00
N GLU A 221 -3.19 -0.46 5.03
CA GLU A 221 -3.62 -1.86 5.16
C GLU A 221 -5.06 -2.06 5.71
N ARG A 222 -5.68 -1.03 6.27
CA ARG A 222 -6.96 -1.13 7.01
C ARG A 222 -8.22 -0.90 6.21
#